data_AF-A0A7W1ASL0-F1
#
_entry.id   AF-A0A7W1ASL0-F1
#
_cell.length_a   1.000
_cell.length_b   1.000
_cell.length_c   1.000
_cell.angle_alpha   90.00
_cell.angle_beta   90.00
_cell.angle_gamma   90.00
#
_symmetry.space_group_name_H-M   'P 1'
#
loop_
_entity.id
_entity.type
_entity.pdbx_description
1 polymer ?
#
loop_
_entity_poly.entity_id
_entity_poly.type
_entity_poly.pdbx_seq_one_letter_code
_entity_poly.pdbx_strand_id
1 'polypeptide(L)' 'MAEESTQESEDGSVAGAQESLTVTDNRTGETYEMPISDGTVKAMDFRQIKVSEDDFGLMTYDPAFTNTAHCRSDIT' A
#
# COMPACT_ATOMS: atom_id res chain seq x y z
N MET A 1 -22.29 -32.05 -25.75
CA MET A 1 -21.31 -32.63 -24.82
C MET A 1 -20.18 -31.63 -24.76
N ALA A 2 -20.47 -30.50 -24.12
CA ALA A 2 -20.13 -30.18 -22.73
C ALA A 2 -18.86 -29.31 -22.77
N GLU A 3 -19.11 -28.01 -22.70
CA GLU A 3 -18.14 -26.94 -22.46
C GLU A 3 -17.41 -27.19 -21.14
N GLU A 4 -16.11 -26.89 -21.09
CA GLU A 4 -15.46 -26.57 -19.82
C GLU A 4 -14.69 -25.26 -20.01
N SER A 5 -15.29 -24.21 -19.47
CA SER A 5 -14.69 -22.93 -19.18
C SER A 5 -14.16 -22.99 -17.74
N THR A 6 -12.93 -22.56 -17.49
CA THR A 6 -12.44 -22.11 -16.17
C THR A 6 -11.26 -21.18 -16.43
N GLN A 7 -11.55 -19.91 -16.73
CA GLN A 7 -11.65 -18.78 -15.80
C GLN A 7 -10.28 -18.16 -15.52
N GLU A 8 -9.98 -17.13 -16.32
CA GLU A 8 -8.95 -16.13 -16.06
C GLU A 8 -9.09 -15.58 -14.64
N SER A 9 -8.00 -15.62 -13.88
CA SER A 9 -7.88 -14.78 -12.68
C SER A 9 -7.70 -13.34 -13.16
N GLU A 10 -8.79 -12.58 -13.14
CA GLU A 10 -8.80 -11.13 -13.28
C GLU A 10 -8.01 -10.50 -12.11
N ASP A 11 -6.69 -10.43 -12.27
CA ASP A 11 -5.88 -9.42 -11.59
C ASP A 11 -6.31 -8.08 -12.17
N GLY A 12 -6.95 -7.25 -11.35
CA GLY A 12 -7.48 -5.93 -11.72
C GLY A 12 -6.38 -4.92 -12.01
N SER A 13 -5.41 -5.28 -12.84
CA SER A 13 -4.38 -4.38 -13.35
C SER A 13 -5.06 -3.35 -14.22
N VAL A 14 -5.27 -2.17 -13.65
CA VAL A 14 -5.61 -0.96 -14.37
C VAL A 14 -4.44 -0.61 -15.28
N ALA A 15 -4.44 -1.21 -16.48
CA ALA A 15 -3.42 -1.01 -17.49
C ALA A 15 -3.29 0.48 -17.84
N GLY A 16 -2.30 1.15 -17.23
CA GLY A 16 -1.96 2.55 -17.45
C GLY A 16 -2.02 3.46 -16.22
N ALA A 17 -2.52 3.01 -15.06
CA ALA A 17 -2.46 3.82 -13.84
C ALA A 17 -1.12 3.60 -13.11
N GLN A 18 -0.50 4.67 -12.62
CA GLN A 18 0.63 4.56 -11.70
C GLN A 18 0.16 3.83 -10.44
N GLU A 19 0.82 2.71 -10.11
CA GLU A 19 0.57 1.96 -8.88
C GLU A 19 1.22 2.71 -7.69
N SER A 20 0.65 3.87 -7.36
CA SER A 20 1.09 4.70 -6.25
C SER A 20 -0.09 5.19 -5.42
N LEU A 21 0.16 5.41 -4.13
CA LEU A 21 -0.71 6.09 -3.21
C LEU A 21 -0.21 7.52 -3.03
N THR A 22 -1.03 8.49 -3.42
CA THR A 22 -0.78 9.90 -3.12
C THR A 22 -1.33 10.24 -1.74
N VAL A 23 -0.48 10.76 -0.86
CA VAL A 23 -0.82 11.20 0.50
C VAL A 23 -0.56 12.69 0.62
N THR A 24 -1.58 13.46 1.00
CA THR A 24 -1.43 14.87 1.33
C THR A 24 -1.53 15.04 2.84
N ASP A 25 -0.46 15.54 3.48
CA ASP A 25 -0.49 15.88 4.90
C ASP A 25 -1.07 17.29 5.07
N ASN A 26 -2.30 17.38 5.56
CA ASN A 26 -2.97 18.67 5.78
C ASN A 26 -2.35 19.51 6.90
N ARG A 27 -1.45 18.94 7.72
CA ARG A 27 -0.77 19.68 8.79
C ARG A 27 0.35 20.54 8.22
N THR A 28 1.04 20.06 7.18
CA THR A 28 2.18 20.74 6.54
C THR A 28 1.85 21.27 5.16
N GLY A 29 0.81 20.74 4.51
CA GLY A 29 0.44 21.03 3.13
C GLY A 29 1.26 20.27 2.09
N GLU A 30 2.14 19.35 2.52
CA GLU A 30 3.00 18.58 1.62
C GLU A 30 2.27 17.37 1.04
N THR A 31 2.60 17.03 -0.21
CA THR A 31 2.09 15.85 -0.90
C THR A 31 3.23 14.88 -1.17
N TYR A 32 2.98 13.61 -0.89
CA TYR A 32 3.92 12.51 -1.03
C TYR A 32 3.30 11.43 -1.90
N GLU A 33 4.11 10.79 -2.73
CA GLU A 33 3.71 9.59 -3.47
C GLU A 33 4.45 8.38 -2.92
N MET A 34 3.71 7.30 -2.67
CA MET A 34 4.24 6.04 -2.17
C MET A 34 3.94 4.93 -3.15
N PRO A 35 4.90 4.06 -3.49
CA PRO A 35 4.63 2.93 -4.36
C PRO A 35 3.69 1.94 -3.69
N ILE A 36 2.74 1.42 -4.45
CA ILE A 36 1.95 0.25 -4.08
C ILE A 36 2.67 -0.98 -4.62
N SER A 37 2.79 -2.03 -3.80
CA SER A 37 3.41 -3.30 -4.19
C SER A 37 2.70 -4.44 -3.50
N ASP A 38 2.34 -5.49 -4.26
CA ASP A 38 1.52 -6.61 -3.78
C ASP A 38 0.21 -6.17 -3.10
N GLY A 39 -0.42 -5.09 -3.59
CA GLY A 39 -1.61 -4.51 -2.96
C GLY A 39 -1.36 -3.85 -1.59
N THR A 40 -0.09 -3.64 -1.20
CA THR A 40 0.30 -3.05 0.07
C THR A 40 1.17 -1.80 -0.11
N VAL A 41 1.22 -0.96 0.91
CA VAL A 41 2.20 0.14 1.02
C VAL A 41 3.11 -0.16 2.19
N LYS A 42 4.40 0.12 2.05
CA LYS A 42 5.35 -0.10 3.15
C LYS A 42 5.08 0.91 4.27
N ALA A 43 4.80 0.41 5.47
CA ALA A 43 4.59 1.25 6.65
C ALA A 43 5.78 2.21 6.93
N MET A 44 6.99 1.83 6.52
CA MET A 44 8.19 2.64 6.66
C MET A 44 8.18 3.90 5.80
N ASP A 45 7.47 3.90 4.66
CA ASP A 45 7.42 5.04 3.76
C ASP A 45 6.70 6.22 4.44
N PHE A 46 5.76 5.97 5.35
CA PHE A 46 5.11 7.02 6.16
C PHE A 46 6.06 7.81 7.05
N ARG A 47 7.28 7.32 7.31
CA ARG A 47 8.29 8.08 8.06
C ARG A 47 8.80 9.32 7.31
N GLN A 48 8.61 9.40 6.00
CA GLN A 48 8.96 10.60 5.23
C GLN A 48 8.02 11.77 5.53
N ILE A 49 6.82 11.50 6.06
CA ILE A 49 5.82 12.50 6.43
C ILE A 49 6.15 13.01 7.84
N LYS A 50 6.67 14.24 7.92
CA LYS A 50 7.16 14.85 9.16
C LYS A 50 6.62 16.26 9.32
N VAL A 51 6.36 16.67 10.56
CA VAL A 51 5.98 18.05 10.88
C VAL A 51 7.21 18.91 11.22
N SER A 52 8.29 18.29 11.69
CA SER A 52 9.57 18.93 11.99
C SER A 52 10.77 18.03 11.62
N GLU A 53 11.98 18.59 11.56
CA GLU A 53 13.20 17.82 11.21
C GLU A 53 13.56 16.77 12.27
N ASP A 54 13.22 17.04 13.54
CA ASP A 54 13.46 16.14 14.68
C ASP A 54 12.38 15.06 14.83
N ASP A 55 11.31 15.10 14.04
CA ASP A 55 10.26 14.08 14.08
C ASP A 55 10.76 12.76 13.48
N PHE A 56 10.33 11.67 14.13
CA PHE A 56 10.57 10.31 13.64
C PHE A 56 9.80 10.00 12.35
N GLY A 57 8.75 10.78 12.07
CA GLY A 57 7.81 10.60 10.97
C GLY A 57 6.53 9.87 11.36
N LEU A 58 5.54 9.87 10.47
CA LEU A 58 4.23 9.31 10.73
C LEU A 58 4.29 7.79 10.91
N MET A 59 3.63 7.29 11.95
CA MET A 59 3.51 5.87 12.23
C MET A 59 2.10 5.38 11.90
N THR A 60 2.00 4.16 11.37
CA THR A 60 0.74 3.46 11.19
C THR A 60 0.28 2.86 12.52
N TYR A 61 -0.96 3.11 12.90
CA TYR A 61 -1.58 2.50 14.09
C TYR A 61 -2.60 1.46 13.68
N ASP A 62 -2.27 0.19 13.88
CA ASP A 62 -3.12 -0.96 13.54
C ASP A 62 -3.09 -1.99 14.68
N PRO A 63 -4.02 -1.89 15.63
CA PRO A 63 -4.10 -2.82 16.76
C PRO A 63 -4.21 -4.28 16.30
N ALA A 64 -3.40 -5.15 16.88
CA ALA A 64 -3.33 -6.57 16.55
C ALA A 64 -2.98 -6.89 15.07
N PHE A 65 -2.40 -5.93 14.33
CA PHE A 65 -1.90 -6.12 12.96
C PHE A 65 -2.96 -6.61 11.97
N THR A 66 -4.22 -6.22 12.17
CA THR A 66 -5.35 -6.72 11.38
C THR A 66 -5.36 -6.27 9.92
N ASN A 67 -4.67 -5.17 9.61
CA ASN A 67 -4.51 -4.62 8.27
C ASN A 67 -3.02 -4.39 7.92
N THR A 68 -2.12 -5.19 8.52
CA THR A 68 -0.68 -5.11 8.29
C THR A 68 -0.16 -6.45 7.78
N ALA A 69 0.25 -6.50 6.52
CA ALA A 69 0.98 -7.65 5.98
C ALA A 69 2.41 -7.66 6.56
N HIS A 70 2.69 -8.58 7.49
CA HIS A 70 3.97 -8.62 8.19
C HIS A 70 5.10 -9.27 7.38
N CYS A 71 4.77 -10.28 6.56
CA CYS A 71 5.73 -11.04 5.75
C CYS A 71 5.14 -11.36 4.39
N ARG A 72 5.98 -11.40 3.35
CA ARG A 72 5.66 -12.09 2.09
C ARG A 72 5.92 -13.58 2.31
N SER A 73 4.92 -14.43 2.05
CA SER A 73 5.00 -15.88 2.23
C SER A 73 4.30 -16.58 1.09
N ASP A 74 4.87 -17.68 0.62
CA ASP A 74 4.26 -18.59 -0.35
C ASP A 74 3.73 -19.88 0.32
N ILE A 75 3.75 -19.94 1.66
CA ILE A 75 3.29 -21.06 2.49
C ILE A 75 2.06 -20.62 3.30
N THR A 76 1.04 -21.49 3.37
CA THR A 76 -0.22 -21.29 4.10
C THR A 76 -0.44 -22.38 5.15
#